data_AF-A0A4Q5M2E9-F1
#
_entry.id   AF-A0A4Q5M2E9-F1
#
_cell.length_a   1.000
_cell.length_b   1.000
_cell.length_c   1.000
_cell.angle_alpha   90.00
_cell.angle_beta   90.00
_cell.angle_gamma   90.00
#
_symmetry.space_group_name_H-M   'P 1'
#
loop_
_entity.id
_entity.type
_entity.pdbx_description
1 polymer ?
#
loop_
_entity_poly.entity_id
_entity_poly.type
_entity_poly.pdbx_seq_one_letter_code
_entity_poly.pdbx_strand_id
1 'polypeptide(L)'
;MPIYFEYELSPYNYELPILVPNMKGTFLGWRPWHYEGDRKTRHAAYIETKGNTVTAWNAEFFIPYALLKPLNNVPPKKGNQWRANMYRIDYDNKSSTWSWQLTGPSFHDYEKFGTFIFD
;
A
#
# COMPACT_ATOMS: atom_id res chain seq x y z
N MET A 1 -13.69 -13.49 -4.23
CA MET A 1 -13.23 -12.67 -5.36
C MET A 1 -11.96 -11.97 -4.90
N PRO A 2 -10.80 -12.06 -5.57
CA PRO A 2 -9.60 -11.38 -5.09
C PRO A 2 -9.79 -9.88 -5.29
N ILE A 3 -10.09 -9.20 -4.19
CA ILE A 3 -10.03 -7.76 -4.06
C ILE A 3 -8.96 -7.52 -3.02
N TYR A 4 -7.99 -6.67 -3.32
CA TYR A 4 -7.01 -6.23 -2.33
C TYR A 4 -7.05 -4.72 -2.17
N PHE A 5 -6.54 -4.28 -1.03
CA PHE A 5 -6.36 -2.88 -0.71
C PHE A 5 -4.94 -2.47 -1.08
N GLU A 6 -4.83 -1.32 -1.72
CA GLU A 6 -3.58 -0.66 -2.06
C GLU A 6 -3.55 0.71 -1.38
N TYR A 7 -2.42 1.03 -0.76
CA TYR A 7 -2.19 2.27 -0.05
C TYR A 7 -0.88 2.88 -0.51
N GLU A 8 -0.97 4.03 -1.15
CA GLU A 8 0.18 4.79 -1.60
C GLU A 8 0.36 6.04 -0.73
N LEU A 9 1.60 6.41 -0.45
CA LEU A 9 1.96 7.63 0.28
C LEU A 9 3.17 8.28 -0.37
N SER A 10 3.05 9.56 -0.68
CA SER A 10 4.13 10.35 -1.30
C SER A 10 5.00 11.07 -0.26
N PRO A 11 6.22 11.50 -0.64
CA PRO A 11 7.09 12.32 0.22
C PRO A 11 6.45 13.64 0.69
N TYR A 12 5.46 14.15 -0.04
CA TYR A 12 4.71 15.36 0.31
C TYR A 12 3.48 15.10 1.19
N ASN A 13 3.40 13.90 1.78
CA ASN A 13 2.31 13.49 2.66
C ASN A 13 0.93 13.43 1.99
N TYR A 14 0.87 13.20 0.67
CA TYR A 14 -0.37 12.84 -0.02
C TYR A 14 -0.54 11.33 -0.04
N GLU A 15 -1.70 10.86 0.43
CA GLU A 15 -2.09 9.47 0.41
C GLU A 15 -3.07 9.16 -0.74
N LEU A 16 -3.09 7.90 -1.17
CA LEU A 16 -4.07 7.37 -2.11
C LEU A 16 -4.47 5.94 -1.72
N PRO A 17 -5.64 5.76 -1.07
CA PRO A 17 -6.21 4.45 -0.80
C PRO A 17 -7.11 3.97 -1.95
N ILE A 18 -6.89 2.73 -2.40
CA ILE A 18 -7.57 2.13 -3.55
C ILE A 18 -7.99 0.70 -3.22
N LEU A 19 -9.14 0.27 -3.76
CA LEU A 19 -9.45 -1.15 -3.91
C LEU A 19 -9.22 -1.61 -5.34
N VAL A 20 -8.55 -2.74 -5.47
CA VAL A 20 -8.22 -3.34 -6.76
C VAL A 20 -8.90 -4.70 -6.88
N PRO A 21 -10.02 -4.80 -7.63
CA PRO A 21 -10.59 -6.06 -8.03
C PRO A 21 -9.74 -6.66 -9.15
N ASN A 22 -9.09 -7.79 -8.86
CA ASN A 22 -8.31 -8.55 -9.84
C ASN A 22 -8.77 -10.01 -9.83
N MET A 23 -9.61 -10.37 -10.79
CA MET A 23 -10.19 -11.71 -10.88
C MET A 23 -9.40 -12.58 -11.86
N LYS A 24 -8.38 -13.28 -11.36
CA LYS A 24 -7.56 -14.21 -12.16
C LYS A 24 -7.05 -13.57 -13.46
N GLY A 25 -6.51 -12.35 -13.36
CA GLY A 25 -6.04 -11.56 -14.51
C GLY A 25 -7.09 -10.65 -15.14
N THR A 26 -8.36 -10.78 -14.77
CA THR A 26 -9.39 -9.80 -15.14
C THR A 26 -9.29 -8.60 -14.20
N PHE A 27 -8.49 -7.61 -14.62
CA PHE A 27 -8.29 -6.36 -13.92
C PHE A 27 -9.44 -5.39 -14.21
N LEU A 28 -10.18 -4.97 -13.16
CA LEU A 28 -11.34 -4.07 -13.30
C LEU A 28 -11.01 -2.60 -12.97
N GLY A 29 -9.73 -2.26 -12.96
CA GLY A 29 -9.21 -0.93 -12.67
C GLY A 29 -8.99 -0.65 -11.18
N TRP A 30 -8.27 0.44 -10.92
CA TRP A 30 -8.13 1.05 -9.59
C TRP A 30 -9.40 1.79 -9.23
N ARG A 31 -10.02 1.43 -8.11
CA ARG A 31 -11.22 2.09 -7.61
C ARG A 31 -10.85 2.93 -6.38
N PRO A 32 -10.99 4.27 -6.42
CA PRO A 32 -10.83 5.09 -5.23
C PRO A 32 -11.65 4.51 -4.09
N TRP A 33 -11.02 4.27 -2.95
CA TRP A 33 -11.70 3.68 -1.81
C TRP A 33 -12.15 4.77 -0.86
N HIS A 34 -13.43 5.14 -0.93
CA HIS A 34 -13.96 6.23 -0.12
C HIS A 34 -13.90 5.91 1.39
N TYR A 35 -13.56 6.93 2.16
CA TYR A 35 -13.33 6.82 3.60
C TYR A 35 -13.56 8.14 4.32
N GLU A 36 -14.16 8.03 5.50
CA GLU A 36 -14.49 9.14 6.39
C GLU A 36 -14.56 8.61 7.83
N GLY A 37 -14.70 9.50 8.82
CA GLY A 37 -14.85 9.10 10.22
C GLY A 37 -13.74 8.19 10.73
N ASP A 38 -14.12 7.05 11.31
CA ASP A 38 -13.23 6.04 11.89
C ASP A 38 -12.40 5.25 10.85
N ARG A 39 -12.72 5.42 9.57
CA ARG A 39 -11.96 4.85 8.44
C ARG A 39 -10.78 5.73 8.03
N LYS A 40 -10.64 6.94 8.59
CA LYS A 40 -9.51 7.82 8.30
C LYS A 40 -8.20 7.23 8.77
N THR A 41 -7.29 7.09 7.81
CA THR A 41 -5.87 6.86 8.05
C THR A 41 -5.26 8.01 8.85
N ARG A 42 -4.09 7.75 9.42
CA ARG A 42 -3.22 8.79 9.98
C ARG A 42 -1.88 8.62 9.29
N HIS A 43 -1.33 9.68 8.75
CA HIS A 43 -0.06 9.61 8.03
C HIS A 43 0.73 10.90 8.19
N ALA A 44 2.04 10.76 8.18
CA ALA A 44 2.99 11.85 8.16
C ALA A 44 4.15 11.48 7.25
N ALA A 45 4.65 12.45 6.50
CA ALA A 45 5.88 12.33 5.72
C ALA A 45 6.75 13.54 5.99
N TYR A 46 8.06 13.32 6.03
CA TYR A 46 9.05 14.34 6.32
C TYR A 46 10.19 14.24 5.30
N ILE A 47 10.53 15.37 4.69
CA ILE A 47 11.63 15.49 3.72
C ILE A 47 12.84 16.10 4.44
N GLU A 48 13.96 15.38 4.40
CA GLU A 48 15.25 15.84 4.92
C GLU A 48 16.00 16.62 3.84
N THR A 49 16.52 17.78 4.21
CA THR A 49 17.31 18.64 3.32
C THR A 49 18.64 19.02 3.96
N LYS A 50 19.67 19.16 3.12
CA LYS A 50 20.95 19.77 3.46
C LYS A 50 21.16 20.98 2.55
N GLY A 51 20.85 22.17 3.07
CA GLY A 51 20.75 23.36 2.23
C GLY A 51 19.57 23.24 1.25
N ASN A 52 19.83 23.41 -0.05
CA ASN A 52 18.79 23.30 -1.09
C ASN A 52 18.66 21.88 -1.68
N THR A 53 19.35 20.89 -1.11
CA THR A 53 19.39 19.52 -1.63
C THR A 53 18.57 18.60 -0.74
N VAL A 54 17.61 17.88 -1.32
CA VAL A 54 16.90 16.78 -0.64
C VAL A 54 17.84 15.59 -0.48
N THR A 55 17.99 15.07 0.73
CA THR A 55 18.89 13.93 1.03
C THR A 55 18.16 12.65 1.37
N ALA A 56 16.98 12.76 1.98
CA ALA A 56 16.14 11.62 2.34
C ALA A 56 14.69 12.07 2.54
N TRP A 57 13.79 11.10 2.67
CA TRP A 57 12.48 11.33 3.24
C TRP A 57 12.06 10.09 4.04
N ASN A 58 11.24 10.29 5.05
CA ASN A 58 10.67 9.23 5.85
C ASN A 58 9.15 9.42 5.93
N ALA A 59 8.43 8.34 6.15
CA ALA A 59 7.00 8.40 6.39
C ALA A 59 6.53 7.35 7.38
N GLU A 60 5.48 7.71 8.10
CA GLU A 60 4.76 6.83 9.01
C GLU A 60 3.28 6.90 8.68
N PHE A 61 2.59 5.77 8.79
CA PHE A 61 1.16 5.71 8.57
C PHE A 61 0.48 4.66 9.46
N PHE A 62 -0.81 4.86 9.66
CA PHE A 62 -1.70 3.95 10.33
C PHE A 62 -2.94 3.77 9.47
N ILE A 63 -3.23 2.52 9.12
CA ILE A 63 -4.44 2.11 8.40
C ILE A 63 -5.42 1.49 9.40
N PRO A 64 -6.58 2.12 9.68
CA PRO A 64 -7.58 1.56 10.57
C PRO A 64 -8.17 0.28 9.98
N TYR A 65 -8.41 -0.74 10.81
CA TYR A 65 -9.13 -1.93 10.36
C TYR A 65 -10.55 -1.63 9.86
N ALA A 66 -11.17 -0.55 10.32
CA ALA A 66 -12.46 -0.08 9.80
C ALA A 66 -12.40 0.24 8.29
N LEU A 67 -11.27 0.77 7.80
CA LEU A 67 -11.05 1.07 6.38
C LEU A 67 -10.98 -0.20 5.54
N LEU A 68 -10.42 -1.27 6.10
CA LEU A 68 -10.19 -2.54 5.40
C LEU A 68 -11.45 -3.41 5.31
N LYS A 69 -12.55 -3.10 6.00
CA LYS A 69 -13.82 -3.82 5.83
C LYS A 69 -14.44 -3.49 4.45
N PRO A 70 -14.95 -4.48 3.68
CA PRO A 70 -15.26 -5.85 4.08
C PRO A 70 -14.22 -6.91 3.63
N LEU A 71 -12.94 -6.58 3.53
CA LEU A 71 -11.91 -7.57 3.20
C LEU A 71 -11.85 -8.69 4.26
N ASN A 72 -11.42 -9.88 3.83
CA ASN A 72 -11.37 -11.06 4.68
C ASN A 72 -10.32 -10.91 5.80
N ASN A 73 -10.55 -11.58 6.93
CA ASN A 73 -9.63 -11.61 8.07
C ASN A 73 -9.29 -10.22 8.66
N VAL A 74 -10.28 -9.32 8.70
CA VAL A 74 -10.20 -7.98 9.28
C VAL A 74 -11.20 -7.83 10.44
N PRO A 75 -10.77 -7.45 11.66
CA PRO A 75 -9.38 -7.33 12.10
C PRO A 75 -8.69 -8.69 12.16
N PRO A 76 -7.37 -8.75 11.99
CA PRO A 76 -6.63 -10.00 12.08
C PRO A 76 -6.57 -10.45 13.55
N LYS A 77 -6.58 -11.77 13.75
CA LYS A 77 -6.29 -12.43 15.03
C LYS A 77 -4.88 -13.01 14.99
N LYS A 78 -4.31 -13.32 16.15
CA LYS A 78 -3.05 -14.08 16.28
C LYS A 78 -3.05 -15.31 15.37
N GLY A 79 -1.97 -15.50 14.61
CA GLY A 79 -1.78 -16.55 13.61
C GLY A 79 -2.48 -16.31 12.27
N ASN A 80 -3.30 -15.25 12.11
CA ASN A 80 -3.85 -14.91 10.81
C ASN A 80 -2.75 -14.51 9.84
N GLN A 81 -2.98 -14.80 8.57
CA GLN A 81 -2.07 -14.52 7.48
C GLN A 81 -2.75 -13.60 6.48
N TRP A 82 -2.08 -12.52 6.11
CA TRP A 82 -2.48 -11.66 5.00
C TRP A 82 -1.46 -11.78 3.87
N ARG A 83 -1.94 -11.86 2.63
CA ARG A 83 -1.09 -11.70 1.45
C ARG A 83 -0.86 -10.21 1.23
N ALA A 84 0.40 -9.79 1.23
CA ALA A 84 0.76 -8.38 1.14
C ALA A 84 2.11 -8.17 0.45
N ASN A 85 2.37 -6.95 0.01
CA ASN A 85 3.68 -6.54 -0.45
C ASN A 85 3.94 -5.07 -0.08
N MET A 86 5.19 -4.65 -0.22
CA MET A 86 5.61 -3.26 -0.05
C MET A 86 6.47 -2.86 -1.24
N TYR A 87 6.23 -1.66 -1.76
CA TYR A 87 6.94 -1.14 -2.92
C TYR A 87 7.48 0.26 -2.62
N ARG A 88 8.59 0.59 -3.28
CA ARG A 88 9.04 1.96 -3.49
C ARG A 88 9.17 2.17 -4.98
N ILE A 89 8.53 3.21 -5.50
CA ILE A 89 8.52 3.55 -6.92
C ILE A 89 8.85 5.03 -7.03
N ASP A 90 10.00 5.34 -7.61
CA ASP A 90 10.47 6.71 -7.82
C ASP A 90 10.44 7.04 -9.31
N TYR A 91 9.86 8.18 -9.66
CA TYR A 91 9.77 8.70 -11.03
C TYR A 91 10.55 10.01 -11.13
N ASP A 92 11.89 9.90 -11.07
CA ASP A 92 12.79 11.03 -11.33
C ASP A 92 13.19 11.04 -12.82
N ASN A 93 14.47 11.27 -13.13
CA ASN A 93 15.00 11.19 -14.50
C ASN A 93 14.95 9.78 -15.10
N LYS A 94 14.89 8.75 -14.25
CA LYS A 94 14.68 7.34 -14.59
C LYS A 94 13.79 6.71 -13.54
N SER A 95 12.96 5.74 -13.93
CA SER A 95 12.18 4.96 -12.98
C SER A 95 13.11 4.08 -12.13
N SER A 96 12.99 4.17 -10.82
CA SER A 96 13.63 3.25 -9.87
C SER A 96 12.56 2.55 -9.06
N THR A 97 12.74 1.25 -8.80
CA THR A 97 11.73 0.44 -8.13
C THR A 97 12.37 -0.53 -7.15
N TRP A 98 11.75 -0.69 -5.98
CA TRP A 98 12.09 -1.72 -5.00
C TRP A 98 10.80 -2.42 -4.54
N SER A 99 10.93 -3.71 -4.20
CA SER A 99 9.84 -4.53 -3.67
C SER A 99 10.32 -5.39 -2.51
N TRP A 100 9.53 -5.50 -1.45
CA TRP A 100 9.82 -6.43 -0.35
C TRP A 100 9.81 -7.89 -0.83
N GLN A 101 8.78 -8.27 -1.60
CA GLN A 101 8.73 -9.55 -2.32
C GLN A 101 8.72 -9.31 -3.82
N LEU A 102 9.59 -10.02 -4.54
CA LEU A 102 9.69 -9.89 -5.98
C LEU A 102 8.42 -10.44 -6.65
N THR A 103 7.69 -9.57 -7.34
CA THR A 103 6.57 -9.96 -8.21
C THR A 103 7.06 -10.24 -9.63
N GLY A 104 6.16 -10.70 -10.50
CA GLY A 104 6.45 -10.82 -11.93
C GLY A 104 6.60 -9.44 -12.62
N PRO A 105 6.28 -9.35 -13.92
CA PRO A 105 6.40 -8.09 -14.67
C PRO A 105 5.45 -6.97 -14.21
N SER A 106 4.56 -7.26 -13.26
CA SER A 106 3.59 -6.32 -12.70
C SER A 106 3.66 -6.32 -11.18
N PHE A 107 3.57 -5.14 -10.57
CA PHE A 107 3.38 -4.99 -9.11
C PHE A 107 2.03 -5.53 -8.65
N HIS A 108 1.06 -5.71 -9.56
CA HIS A 108 -0.28 -6.19 -9.24
C HIS A 108 -0.42 -7.72 -9.40
N ASP A 109 0.71 -8.46 -9.46
CA ASP A 109 0.76 -9.93 -9.44
C ASP A 109 0.53 -10.45 -8.00
N TYR A 110 -0.72 -10.32 -7.53
CA TYR A 110 -1.13 -10.62 -6.15
C TYR A 110 -0.84 -12.07 -5.73
N GLU A 111 -0.69 -12.99 -6.68
CA GLU A 111 -0.38 -14.40 -6.43
C GLU A 111 1.06 -14.61 -5.93
N LYS A 112 1.93 -13.61 -6.12
CA LYS A 112 3.33 -13.60 -5.64
C LYS A 112 3.58 -12.70 -4.44
N PHE A 113 2.53 -12.10 -3.87
CA PHE A 113 2.68 -11.32 -2.64
C PHE A 113 3.27 -12.17 -1.51
N GLY A 114 4.00 -11.54 -0.61
CA GLY A 114 4.45 -12.20 0.62
C GLY A 114 3.31 -12.47 1.58
N THR A 115 3.68 -12.83 2.81
CA THR A 115 2.75 -13.12 3.89
C THR A 115 3.09 -12.31 5.13
N PHE A 116 2.15 -11.51 5.62
CA PHE A 116 2.19 -10.97 6.98
C PHE A 116 1.53 -11.96 7.92
N ILE A 117 2.23 -12.35 8.98
CA ILE A 117 1.72 -13.22 10.04
C ILE A 117 1.50 -12.34 11.27
N PHE A 118 0.26 -12.30 11.76
CA PHE A 118 -0.12 -11.49 12.92
C PHE A 118 0.10 -12.26 14.21
N ASP A 119 0.61 -11.59 15.26
CA ASP A 119 0.92 -12.18 16.57
C ASP A 119 0.00 -11.70 17.70
#